data_AF-A0A1B6G8I4-F1
#
_entry.id   AF-A0A1B6G8I4-F1
#
_cell.length_a   1.000
_cell.length_b   1.000
_cell.length_c   1.000
_cell.angle_alpha   90.00
_cell.angle_beta   90.00
_cell.angle_gamma   90.00
#
_symmetry.space_group_name_H-M   'P 1'
#
loop_
_entity.id
_entity.type
_entity.pdbx_description
1 polymer ?
#
loop_
_entity_poly.entity_id
_entity_poly.type
_entity_poly.pdbx_seq_one_letter_code
_entity_poly.pdbx_strand_id
1 'polypeptide(L)'
;LAEPVLQRLLKFWPKTHSPKELMFLNELEEILDVIEPDEFKKMMIPIFKQLAKCVSSPHFQVSERALYYWNNEYILMLISDNIKDLLPIIFPSLNRSSKTHWNKTIHGLIYNALKLLMEINQKLFNECSLKYNEEKLREEEYMKKRDELWEKVENMAKKNPTYSLTAHFDYDNIHYLDETTDKDVEFSNNFTESNREIPTQNQRAKMITNLKQEVIASNSNVKSDEFMH
;
A
#
# COMPACT_ATOMS: atom_id res chain seq x y z
N LEU A 1 12.18 -8.91 -29.18
CA LEU A 1 11.74 -7.49 -29.27
C LEU A 1 10.81 -7.10 -28.12
N ALA A 2 10.06 -8.05 -27.55
CA ALA A 2 9.16 -7.81 -26.42
C ALA A 2 9.89 -7.33 -25.16
N GLU A 3 11.04 -7.92 -24.83
CA GLU A 3 11.78 -7.58 -23.60
C GLU A 3 12.11 -6.08 -23.47
N PRO A 4 12.78 -5.39 -24.42
CA PRO A 4 13.04 -3.95 -24.32
C PRO A 4 11.77 -3.08 -24.21
N VAL A 5 10.66 -3.50 -24.84
CA VAL A 5 9.38 -2.78 -24.77
C VAL A 5 8.78 -2.92 -23.38
N LEU A 6 8.71 -4.14 -22.84
CA LEU A 6 8.22 -4.42 -21.48
C LEU A 6 9.06 -3.72 -20.42
N GLN A 7 10.39 -3.70 -20.57
CA GLN A 7 11.27 -2.95 -19.67
C GLN A 7 10.95 -1.46 -19.66
N ARG A 8 10.71 -0.85 -20.82
CA ARG A 8 10.32 0.57 -20.90
C ARG A 8 8.93 0.81 -20.33
N LEU A 9 7.96 -0.05 -20.64
CA LEU A 9 6.60 0.04 -20.13
C LEU A 9 6.59 0.01 -18.58
N LEU A 10 7.30 -0.94 -17.99
CA LEU A 10 7.43 -1.05 -16.53
C LEU A 10 8.23 0.11 -15.91
N LYS A 11 9.27 0.59 -16.60
CA LYS A 11 10.06 1.75 -16.14
C LYS A 11 9.21 3.02 -16.03
N PHE A 12 8.29 3.23 -16.97
CA PHE A 12 7.44 4.42 -17.04
C PHE A 12 6.03 4.20 -16.49
N TRP A 13 5.84 3.15 -15.67
CA TRP A 13 4.53 2.84 -15.08
C TRP A 13 3.94 4.05 -14.31
N PRO A 14 2.73 4.51 -14.65
CA PRO A 14 2.10 5.65 -13.99
C PRO A 14 1.86 5.37 -12.49
N LYS A 15 2.24 6.31 -11.63
CA LYS A 15 2.09 6.16 -10.15
C LYS A 15 0.96 7.00 -9.56
N THR A 16 0.47 7.99 -10.28
CA THR A 16 -0.45 9.02 -9.77
C THR A 16 -1.64 9.27 -10.69
N HIS A 17 -1.76 8.54 -11.80
CA HIS A 17 -2.78 8.78 -12.82
C HIS A 17 -3.46 7.46 -13.24
N SER A 18 -4.48 7.06 -12.48
CA SER A 18 -5.18 5.77 -12.64
C SER A 18 -5.67 5.49 -14.06
N PRO A 19 -6.24 6.46 -14.82
CA PRO A 19 -6.63 6.18 -16.21
C PRO A 19 -5.45 5.78 -17.11
N LYS A 20 -4.25 6.30 -16.86
CA LYS A 20 -3.04 5.90 -17.62
C LYS A 20 -2.55 4.53 -17.16
N GLU A 21 -2.67 4.24 -15.87
CA GLU A 21 -2.37 2.90 -15.35
C GLU A 21 -3.29 1.84 -15.97
N LEU A 22 -4.58 2.13 -16.15
CA LEU A 22 -5.51 1.27 -16.88
C LEU A 22 -5.09 1.06 -18.35
N MET A 23 -4.65 2.12 -19.04
CA MET A 23 -4.13 1.99 -20.40
C MET A 23 -2.87 1.10 -20.46
N PHE A 24 -1.98 1.24 -19.48
CA PHE A 24 -0.76 0.41 -19.39
C PHE A 24 -1.08 -1.05 -19.06
N LEU A 25 -2.06 -1.31 -18.20
CA LEU A 25 -2.57 -2.66 -17.96
C LEU A 25 -3.21 -3.24 -19.22
N ASN A 26 -3.87 -2.43 -20.04
CA ASN A 26 -4.41 -2.93 -21.29
C ASN A 26 -3.32 -3.33 -22.29
N GLU A 27 -2.37 -2.42 -22.53
CA GLU A 27 -1.24 -2.66 -23.43
C GLU A 27 -0.40 -3.86 -22.97
N LEU A 28 -0.16 -3.99 -21.66
CA LEU A 28 0.59 -5.12 -21.12
C LEU A 28 -0.13 -6.45 -21.37
N GLU A 29 -1.47 -6.50 -21.30
CA GLU A 29 -2.22 -7.71 -21.61
C GLU A 29 -2.10 -8.06 -23.10
N GLU A 30 -2.27 -7.09 -23.99
CA GLU A 30 -2.16 -7.30 -25.45
C GLU A 30 -0.77 -7.83 -25.83
N ILE A 31 0.30 -7.35 -25.17
CA ILE A 31 1.65 -7.87 -25.37
C ILE A 31 1.77 -9.30 -24.83
N LEU A 32 1.22 -9.59 -23.65
CA LEU A 32 1.27 -10.92 -23.05
C LEU A 32 0.44 -11.96 -23.81
N ASP A 33 -0.59 -11.55 -24.55
CA ASP A 33 -1.43 -12.46 -25.34
C ASP A 33 -0.69 -13.07 -26.55
N VAL A 34 0.36 -12.39 -27.02
CA VAL A 34 1.18 -12.82 -28.18
C VAL A 34 2.63 -13.14 -27.82
N ILE A 35 3.02 -13.03 -26.54
CA ILE A 35 4.40 -13.26 -26.12
C ILE A 35 4.74 -14.75 -26.18
N GLU A 36 5.93 -15.10 -26.68
CA GLU A 36 6.42 -16.48 -26.62
C GLU A 36 6.84 -16.85 -25.18
N PRO A 37 6.65 -18.12 -24.73
CA PRO A 37 6.98 -18.53 -23.36
C PRO A 37 8.42 -18.24 -22.92
N ASP A 38 9.38 -18.36 -23.84
CA ASP A 38 10.80 -18.11 -23.53
C ASP A 38 11.12 -16.60 -23.40
N GLU A 39 10.42 -15.74 -24.14
CA GLU A 39 10.50 -14.28 -23.93
C GLU A 39 9.79 -13.87 -22.63
N PHE A 40 8.68 -14.51 -22.30
CA PHE A 40 7.95 -14.28 -21.04
C PHE A 40 8.84 -14.54 -19.82
N LYS A 41 9.56 -15.67 -19.79
CA LYS A 41 10.45 -16.04 -18.66
C LYS A 41 11.49 -14.97 -18.31
N LYS A 42 11.95 -14.19 -19.31
CA LYS A 42 12.93 -13.10 -19.10
C LYS A 42 12.34 -11.93 -18.30
N MET A 43 11.03 -11.72 -18.40
CA MET A 43 10.33 -10.54 -17.85
C MET A 43 9.22 -10.88 -16.85
N MET A 44 8.90 -12.15 -16.62
CA MET A 44 7.78 -12.58 -15.78
C MET A 44 7.89 -12.04 -14.34
N ILE A 45 9.10 -12.02 -13.76
CA ILE A 45 9.32 -11.55 -12.39
C ILE A 45 9.00 -10.05 -12.23
N PRO A 46 9.58 -9.13 -13.02
CA PRO A 46 9.26 -7.71 -12.90
C PRO A 46 7.81 -7.39 -13.29
N ILE A 47 7.23 -8.11 -14.26
CA ILE A 47 5.81 -7.97 -14.63
C ILE A 47 4.91 -8.32 -13.44
N PHE A 48 5.09 -9.49 -12.83
CA PHE A 48 4.22 -9.93 -11.74
C PHE A 48 4.44 -9.13 -10.47
N LYS A 49 5.63 -8.58 -10.23
CA LYS A 49 5.84 -7.60 -9.15
C LYS A 49 5.02 -6.33 -9.36
N GLN A 50 4.83 -5.89 -10.60
CA GLN A 50 4.00 -4.73 -10.91
C GLN A 50 2.51 -5.08 -10.82
N LEU A 51 2.09 -6.23 -11.36
CA LEU A 51 0.71 -6.71 -11.22
C LEU A 51 0.31 -6.89 -9.74
N ALA A 52 1.20 -7.38 -8.88
CA ALA A 52 0.96 -7.47 -7.44
C ALA A 52 0.56 -6.12 -6.82
N LYS A 53 1.25 -5.04 -7.21
CA LYS A 53 0.91 -3.69 -6.75
C LYS A 53 -0.44 -3.23 -7.29
N CYS A 54 -0.75 -3.54 -8.54
CA CYS A 54 -2.01 -3.17 -9.17
C CYS A 54 -3.20 -3.89 -8.50
N VAL A 55 -3.04 -5.18 -8.18
CA VAL A 55 -4.03 -5.98 -7.43
C VAL A 55 -4.27 -5.44 -6.01
N SER A 56 -3.23 -4.90 -5.38
CA SER A 56 -3.33 -4.22 -4.08
C SER A 56 -3.66 -2.73 -4.17
N SER A 57 -4.02 -2.21 -5.35
CA SER A 57 -4.41 -0.82 -5.50
C SER A 57 -5.70 -0.54 -4.72
N PRO A 58 -5.82 0.62 -4.03
CA PRO A 58 -7.09 1.04 -3.44
C PRO A 58 -8.09 1.51 -4.51
N HIS A 59 -7.62 1.81 -5.72
CA HIS A 59 -8.45 2.27 -6.83
C HIS A 59 -9.09 1.06 -7.53
N PHE A 60 -10.38 0.83 -7.28
CA PHE A 60 -11.04 -0.42 -7.66
C PHE A 60 -10.89 -0.78 -9.15
N GLN A 61 -10.95 0.19 -10.08
CA GLN A 61 -10.83 -0.10 -11.51
C GLN A 61 -9.45 -0.66 -11.87
N VAL A 62 -8.39 -0.20 -11.19
CA VAL A 62 -7.02 -0.69 -11.43
C VAL A 62 -6.90 -2.12 -10.94
N SER A 63 -7.40 -2.39 -9.73
CA SER A 63 -7.39 -3.74 -9.15
C SER A 63 -8.23 -4.71 -9.97
N GLU A 64 -9.44 -4.30 -10.38
CA GLU A 64 -10.32 -5.07 -11.25
C GLU A 64 -9.64 -5.41 -12.58
N ARG A 65 -9.09 -4.39 -13.25
CA ARG A 65 -8.42 -4.58 -14.54
C ARG A 65 -7.22 -5.52 -14.46
N ALA A 66 -6.44 -5.45 -13.38
CA ALA A 66 -5.33 -6.35 -13.12
C ALA A 66 -5.81 -7.78 -12.82
N LEU A 67 -6.88 -7.94 -12.04
CA LEU A 67 -7.44 -9.25 -11.69
C LEU A 67 -8.06 -9.97 -12.91
N TYR A 68 -8.50 -9.23 -13.93
CA TYR A 68 -8.99 -9.84 -15.18
C TYR A 68 -7.92 -10.60 -15.97
N TYR A 69 -6.64 -10.41 -15.69
CA TYR A 69 -5.57 -11.21 -16.31
C TYR A 69 -5.71 -12.71 -16.02
N TRP A 70 -6.31 -13.07 -14.87
CA TRP A 70 -6.57 -14.47 -14.52
C TRP A 70 -7.67 -15.12 -15.36
N ASN A 71 -8.45 -14.34 -16.10
CA ASN A 71 -9.48 -14.84 -17.00
C ASN A 71 -8.95 -15.08 -18.42
N ASN A 72 -7.77 -14.56 -18.76
CA ASN A 72 -7.13 -14.83 -20.04
C ASN A 72 -6.46 -16.22 -19.97
N GLU A 73 -6.92 -17.15 -20.80
CA GLU A 73 -6.45 -18.55 -20.79
C GLU A 73 -4.96 -18.67 -21.11
N TYR A 74 -4.45 -17.86 -22.03
CA TYR A 74 -3.04 -17.89 -22.40
C TYR A 74 -2.15 -17.37 -21.27
N ILE A 75 -2.52 -16.25 -20.64
CA ILE A 75 -1.80 -15.73 -19.47
C ILE A 75 -1.86 -16.75 -18.32
N LEU A 76 -3.01 -17.40 -18.10
CA LEU A 76 -3.14 -18.43 -17.07
C LEU A 76 -2.24 -19.64 -17.36
N MET A 77 -2.10 -20.05 -18.62
CA MET A 77 -1.15 -21.09 -19.03
C MET A 77 0.29 -20.69 -18.73
N LEU A 78 0.70 -19.47 -19.09
CA LEU A 78 2.04 -18.93 -18.77
C LEU A 78 2.29 -18.90 -17.26
N ILE A 79 1.28 -18.56 -16.45
CA ILE A 79 1.36 -18.60 -14.99
C ILE A 79 1.56 -20.03 -14.50
N SER A 80 0.78 -20.98 -15.02
CA SER A 80 0.83 -22.39 -14.62
C SER A 80 2.22 -22.99 -14.83
N ASP A 81 2.82 -22.75 -16.00
CA ASP A 81 4.14 -23.27 -16.35
C ASP A 81 5.27 -22.70 -15.47
N ASN A 82 5.07 -21.50 -14.91
CA ASN A 82 6.07 -20.78 -14.11
C ASN A 82 5.62 -20.55 -12.66
N ILE A 83 4.67 -21.35 -12.17
CA ILE A 83 3.99 -21.12 -10.88
C ILE A 83 4.95 -21.07 -9.68
N LYS A 84 6.05 -21.82 -9.76
CA LYS A 84 7.07 -21.90 -8.70
C LYS A 84 7.69 -20.54 -8.38
N ASP A 85 7.88 -19.71 -9.39
CA ASP A 85 8.49 -18.39 -9.24
C ASP A 85 7.43 -17.29 -9.06
N LEU A 86 6.26 -17.45 -9.70
CA LEU A 86 5.22 -16.41 -9.71
C LEU A 86 4.31 -16.43 -8.47
N LEU A 87 3.97 -17.61 -7.96
CA LEU A 87 3.06 -17.73 -6.82
C LEU A 87 3.59 -17.01 -5.56
N PRO A 88 4.87 -17.17 -5.16
CA PRO A 88 5.42 -16.45 -4.02
C PRO A 88 5.41 -14.92 -4.16
N ILE A 89 5.38 -14.39 -5.39
CA ILE A 89 5.37 -12.95 -5.67
C ILE A 89 3.95 -12.38 -5.52
N ILE A 90 2.97 -13.08 -6.09
CA ILE A 90 1.60 -12.55 -6.19
C ILE A 90 0.76 -12.88 -4.96
N PHE A 91 1.03 -14.00 -4.29
CA PHE A 91 0.27 -14.49 -3.15
C PHE A 91 0.15 -13.47 -2.01
N PRO A 92 1.23 -12.80 -1.54
CA PRO A 92 1.12 -11.82 -0.45
C PRO A 92 0.14 -10.67 -0.76
N SER A 93 0.14 -10.22 -2.02
CA SER A 93 -0.72 -9.12 -2.47
C SER A 93 -2.18 -9.55 -2.52
N LEU A 94 -2.47 -10.73 -3.08
CA LEU A 94 -3.83 -11.30 -3.10
C LEU A 94 -4.36 -11.57 -1.70
N ASN A 95 -3.58 -12.21 -0.83
CA ASN A 95 -4.01 -12.59 0.53
C ASN A 95 -4.19 -11.37 1.44
N ARG A 96 -3.39 -10.31 1.26
CA ARG A 96 -3.61 -9.04 1.97
C ARG A 96 -4.87 -8.33 1.48
N SER A 97 -5.01 -8.22 0.15
CA SER A 97 -6.14 -7.52 -0.46
C SER A 97 -7.48 -8.22 -0.22
N SER A 98 -7.52 -9.56 -0.13
CA SER A 98 -8.76 -10.30 0.17
C SER A 98 -9.39 -9.94 1.51
N LYS A 99 -8.58 -9.44 2.46
CA LYS A 99 -9.01 -9.06 3.81
C LYS A 99 -9.23 -7.56 3.99
N THR A 100 -8.58 -6.74 3.17
CA THR A 100 -8.46 -5.29 3.42
C THR A 100 -9.05 -4.41 2.33
N HIS A 101 -9.30 -4.94 1.13
CA HIS A 101 -9.89 -4.15 0.06
C HIS A 101 -11.33 -3.74 0.43
N TRP A 102 -11.75 -2.53 0.10
CA TRP A 102 -13.07 -2.01 0.52
C TRP A 102 -14.23 -2.47 -0.38
N ASN A 103 -13.93 -2.81 -1.64
CA ASN A 103 -14.91 -3.19 -2.66
C ASN A 103 -15.17 -4.71 -2.67
N LYS A 104 -16.45 -5.11 -2.55
CA LYS A 104 -16.89 -6.52 -2.53
C LYS A 104 -16.69 -7.27 -3.83
N THR A 105 -16.82 -6.61 -4.99
CA THR A 105 -16.57 -7.24 -6.30
C THR A 105 -15.10 -7.66 -6.41
N ILE A 106 -14.20 -6.78 -5.96
CA ILE A 106 -12.76 -7.07 -5.93
C ILE A 106 -12.46 -8.27 -5.03
N HIS A 107 -13.15 -8.41 -3.88
CA HIS A 107 -13.00 -9.62 -3.07
C HIS A 107 -13.35 -10.88 -3.85
N GLY A 108 -14.47 -10.90 -4.57
CA GLY A 108 -14.88 -12.03 -5.40
C GLY A 108 -13.83 -12.40 -6.45
N LEU A 109 -13.28 -11.40 -7.15
CA LEU A 109 -12.22 -11.61 -8.14
C LEU A 109 -10.92 -12.12 -7.51
N ILE A 110 -10.53 -11.63 -6.33
CA ILE A 110 -9.35 -12.11 -5.60
C ILE A 110 -9.55 -13.57 -5.16
N TYR A 111 -10.72 -13.93 -4.63
CA TYR A 111 -11.00 -15.31 -4.23
C TYR A 111 -10.99 -16.26 -5.42
N ASN A 112 -11.51 -15.83 -6.57
CA ASN A 112 -11.39 -16.59 -7.82
C ASN A 112 -9.91 -16.81 -8.20
N ALA A 113 -9.10 -15.76 -8.21
CA ALA A 113 -7.67 -15.85 -8.52
C ALA A 113 -6.92 -16.77 -7.54
N LEU A 114 -7.18 -16.66 -6.23
CA LEU A 114 -6.59 -17.52 -5.21
C LEU A 114 -6.98 -18.99 -5.42
N LYS A 115 -8.24 -19.26 -5.77
CA LYS A 115 -8.73 -20.61 -6.06
C LYS A 115 -7.98 -21.21 -7.26
N LEU A 116 -7.87 -20.48 -8.37
CA LEU A 116 -7.11 -20.92 -9.55
C LEU A 116 -5.65 -21.25 -9.21
N LEU A 117 -4.97 -20.39 -8.44
CA LEU A 117 -3.59 -20.63 -8.02
C LEU A 117 -3.44 -21.87 -7.12
N MET A 118 -4.42 -22.12 -6.25
CA MET A 118 -4.47 -23.33 -5.42
C MET A 118 -4.70 -24.60 -6.26
N GLU A 119 -5.55 -24.53 -7.29
CA GLU A 119 -5.79 -25.64 -8.24
C GLU A 119 -4.53 -25.98 -9.05
N ILE A 120 -3.74 -24.97 -9.45
CA ILE A 120 -2.48 -25.16 -10.17
C ILE A 120 -1.43 -25.87 -9.28
N ASN A 121 -1.23 -25.41 -8.04
CA ASN A 121 -0.24 -26.01 -7.14
C ASN A 121 -0.60 -25.82 -5.67
N GLN A 122 -1.40 -26.74 -5.14
CA GLN A 122 -1.86 -26.72 -3.75
C GLN A 122 -0.72 -26.76 -2.73
N LYS A 123 0.32 -27.56 -2.98
CA LYS A 123 1.46 -27.69 -2.06
C LYS A 123 2.18 -26.35 -1.90
N LEU A 124 2.53 -25.72 -3.03
CA LEU A 124 3.22 -24.42 -3.01
C LEU A 124 2.33 -23.30 -2.46
N PHE A 125 1.02 -23.35 -2.72
CA PHE A 125 0.07 -22.40 -2.13
C PHE A 125 0.08 -22.46 -0.61
N ASN A 126 0.05 -23.66 -0.03
CA ASN A 126 0.14 -23.86 1.41
C ASN A 126 1.47 -23.37 1.98
N GLU A 127 2.59 -23.64 1.30
CA GLU A 127 3.91 -23.14 1.69
C GLU A 127 3.97 -21.61 1.70
N CYS A 128 3.40 -20.95 0.68
CA CYS A 128 3.31 -19.48 0.62
C CYS A 128 2.44 -18.92 1.75
N SER A 129 1.33 -19.59 2.07
CA SER A 129 0.44 -19.21 3.17
C SER A 129 1.14 -19.27 4.52
N LEU A 130 1.88 -20.35 4.79
CA LEU A 130 2.67 -20.49 6.02
C LEU A 130 3.74 -19.40 6.12
N LYS A 131 4.54 -19.23 5.06
CA LYS A 131 5.60 -18.21 5.02
C LYS A 131 5.04 -16.80 5.23
N TYR A 132 3.90 -16.48 4.62
CA TYR A 132 3.25 -15.18 4.80
C TYR A 132 2.84 -14.94 6.25
N ASN A 133 2.30 -15.95 6.93
CA ASN A 133 1.92 -15.84 8.34
C ASN A 133 3.15 -15.68 9.24
N GLU A 134 4.23 -16.43 8.99
CA GLU A 134 5.50 -16.28 9.71
C GLU A 134 6.11 -14.89 9.54
N GLU A 135 6.08 -14.35 8.31
CA GLU A 135 6.57 -13.00 8.02
C GLU A 135 5.73 -11.94 8.73
N LYS A 136 4.40 -12.10 8.75
CA LYS A 136 3.49 -11.21 9.50
C LYS A 136 3.79 -11.22 11.00
N LEU A 137 3.98 -12.40 11.61
CA LEU A 137 4.34 -12.50 13.03
C LEU A 137 5.68 -11.82 13.32
N ARG A 138 6.67 -12.02 12.44
CA ARG A 138 7.99 -11.38 12.55
C ARG A 138 7.89 -9.86 12.43
N GLU A 139 7.07 -9.35 11.51
CA GLU A 139 6.80 -7.91 11.39
C GLU A 139 6.16 -7.35 12.66
N GLU A 140 5.17 -8.04 13.23
CA GLU A 140 4.52 -7.64 14.49
C GLU A 140 5.52 -7.61 15.67
N GLU A 141 6.39 -8.62 15.80
CA GLU A 141 7.46 -8.63 16.80
C GLU A 141 8.47 -7.52 16.61
N TYR A 142 8.86 -7.25 15.36
CA TYR A 142 9.78 -6.16 15.03
C TYR A 142 9.18 -4.80 15.41
N MET A 143 7.89 -4.58 15.13
CA MET A 143 7.19 -3.34 15.47
C MET A 143 7.12 -3.14 16.98
N LYS A 144 6.82 -4.20 17.75
CA LYS A 144 6.86 -4.16 19.23
C LYS A 144 8.22 -3.75 19.76
N LYS A 145 9.30 -4.39 19.28
CA LYS A 145 10.68 -4.04 19.68
C LYS A 145 11.03 -2.60 19.32
N ARG A 146 10.59 -2.12 18.16
CA ARG A 146 10.80 -0.75 17.73
C ARG A 146 10.10 0.24 18.66
N ASP A 147 8.87 -0.06 19.08
CA ASP A 147 8.09 0.79 19.97
C ASP A 147 8.71 0.82 21.40
N GLU A 148 9.18 -0.32 21.90
CA GLU A 148 9.94 -0.40 23.17
C GLU A 148 11.24 0.42 23.14
N LEU A 149 11.96 0.41 22.01
CA LEU A 149 13.15 1.23 21.82
C LEU A 149 12.81 2.72 21.78
N TRP A 150 11.73 3.10 21.09
CA TRP A 150 11.26 4.48 21.06
C TRP A 150 10.84 4.98 22.45
N GLU A 151 10.17 4.15 23.24
CA GLU A 151 9.80 4.49 24.62
C GLU A 151 11.06 4.75 25.49
N LYS A 152 12.11 3.95 25.33
CA LYS A 152 13.39 4.18 26.03
C LYS A 152 14.03 5.50 25.61
N VAL A 153 14.04 5.81 24.31
CA VAL A 153 14.54 7.08 23.78
C VAL A 153 13.74 8.26 24.35
N GLU A 154 12.41 8.17 24.35
CA GLU A 154 11.54 9.21 24.90
C GLU A 154 11.80 9.42 26.41
N ASN A 155 11.94 8.34 27.17
CA ASN A 155 12.23 8.41 28.60
C ASN A 155 13.63 8.97 28.89
N MET A 156 14.63 8.69 28.06
CA MET A 156 15.95 9.31 28.17
C MET A 156 15.91 10.79 27.80
N ALA A 157 15.18 11.15 26.74
CA ALA A 157 14.98 12.53 26.34
C ALA A 157 14.33 13.34 27.47
N LYS A 158 13.25 12.84 28.08
CA LYS A 158 12.55 13.48 29.23
C LYS A 158 13.44 13.80 30.42
N LYS A 159 14.52 13.02 30.62
CA LYS A 159 15.48 13.22 31.72
C LYS A 159 16.56 14.25 31.39
N ASN A 160 16.67 14.68 30.14
CA ASN A 160 17.64 15.68 29.73
C ASN A 160 17.23 17.06 30.30
N PRO A 161 18.13 17.79 30.98
CA PRO A 161 17.85 19.16 31.45
C PRO A 161 17.37 20.12 30.35
N THR A 162 17.75 19.89 29.09
CA THR A 162 17.31 20.70 27.94
C THR A 162 15.96 20.26 27.38
N TYR A 163 15.36 19.18 27.89
CA TYR A 163 14.11 18.64 27.38
C TYR A 163 12.96 19.63 27.48
N SER A 164 12.85 20.37 28.59
CA SER A 164 11.85 21.43 28.76
C SER A 164 12.05 22.57 27.75
N LEU A 165 13.30 22.93 27.45
CA LEU A 165 13.63 23.95 26.43
C LEU A 165 13.25 23.49 25.02
N THR A 166 13.36 22.19 24.70
CA THR A 166 13.02 21.62 23.39
C THR A 166 11.56 21.18 23.27
N ALA A 167 10.90 20.80 24.37
CA ALA A 167 9.50 20.38 24.37
C ALA A 167 8.53 21.57 24.24
N HIS A 168 9.00 22.79 24.52
CA HIS A 168 8.32 24.06 24.29
C HIS A 168 8.77 24.77 23.00
N PHE A 169 9.47 24.10 22.08
CA PHE A 169 9.61 24.63 20.73
C PHE A 169 8.22 24.65 20.06
N ASP A 170 7.53 25.77 20.22
CA ASP A 170 6.36 26.12 19.42
C ASP A 170 6.77 26.02 17.95
N TYR A 171 6.21 25.03 17.26
CA TYR A 171 6.25 24.96 15.79
C TYR A 171 5.66 26.21 15.13
N ASP A 172 4.94 27.03 15.90
CA ASP A 172 4.32 28.29 15.49
C ASP A 172 5.31 29.47 15.41
N ASN A 173 6.56 29.33 15.91
CA ASN A 173 7.56 30.42 15.94
C ASN A 173 8.77 30.18 15.03
N ILE A 174 8.66 29.34 13.99
CA ILE A 174 9.61 29.36 12.88
C ILE A 174 9.33 30.63 12.06
N HIS A 175 9.86 31.77 12.53
CA HIS A 175 10.14 32.87 11.63
C HIS A 175 11.14 32.34 10.60
N TYR A 176 10.68 32.13 9.37
CA TYR A 176 11.58 32.05 8.23
C TYR A 176 12.44 33.32 8.27
N LEU A 177 13.73 33.15 8.56
CA LEU A 177 14.75 34.14 8.23
C LEU A 177 14.82 34.15 6.71
N ASP A 178 13.93 34.92 6.09
CA ASP A 178 14.14 35.43 4.75
C ASP A 178 15.14 36.59 4.87
N GLU A 179 16.42 36.25 4.92
CA GLU A 179 17.45 37.22 4.57
C GLU A 179 17.41 37.39 3.05
N THR A 180 16.64 38.41 2.67
CA THR A 180 16.53 39.00 1.34
C THR A 180 17.86 39.09 0.61
N THR A 181 17.90 38.58 -0.62
CA THR A 181 18.23 39.37 -1.82
C THR A 181 17.78 38.58 -3.06
N ASP A 182 16.61 38.87 -3.62
CA ASP A 182 16.55 39.62 -4.88
C ASP A 182 15.11 40.00 -5.24
N LYS A 183 15.00 41.08 -5.99
CA LYS A 183 13.76 41.79 -6.30
C LYS A 183 12.87 41.04 -7.30
N ASP A 184 11.59 41.42 -7.24
CA ASP A 184 10.56 41.31 -8.29
C ASP A 184 9.84 39.96 -8.43
N VAL A 185 8.65 39.84 -7.80
CA VAL A 185 7.37 39.46 -8.46
C VAL A 185 6.21 39.86 -7.53
N GLU A 186 5.44 40.88 -7.92
CA GLU A 186 4.11 41.13 -7.38
C GLU A 186 3.16 39.99 -7.82
N PHE A 187 2.55 39.27 -6.87
CA PHE A 187 1.30 38.58 -7.13
C PHE A 187 0.33 38.78 -5.98
N SER A 188 -0.59 39.72 -6.20
CA SER A 188 -1.73 40.01 -5.36
C SER A 188 -2.57 38.75 -5.13
N ASN A 189 -2.84 38.39 -3.88
CA ASN A 189 -3.96 37.51 -3.55
C ASN A 189 -4.70 38.04 -2.33
N ASN A 190 -5.80 38.75 -2.63
CA ASN A 190 -6.88 39.01 -1.70
C ASN A 190 -7.53 37.68 -1.29
N PHE A 191 -7.40 37.28 -0.03
CA PHE A 191 -8.39 36.40 0.60
C PHE A 191 -8.63 36.85 2.04
N THR A 192 -9.86 37.28 2.28
CA THR A 192 -10.40 37.85 3.51
C THR A 192 -10.33 36.90 4.71
N GLU A 193 -9.81 37.39 5.84
CA GLU A 193 -9.89 36.76 7.16
C GLU A 193 -11.35 36.55 7.60
N SER A 194 -11.75 35.29 7.78
CA SER A 194 -12.91 34.94 8.61
C SER A 194 -12.42 34.41 9.95
N ASN A 195 -12.68 35.13 11.03
CA ASN A 195 -12.46 34.71 12.42
C ASN A 195 -12.98 33.29 12.67
N ARG A 196 -12.07 32.34 12.88
CA ARG A 196 -12.37 31.06 13.54
C ARG A 196 -11.63 31.06 14.87
N GLU A 197 -12.38 31.12 15.97
CA GLU A 197 -11.81 30.99 17.30
C GLU A 197 -11.10 29.62 17.43
N ILE A 198 -9.83 29.68 17.86
CA ILE A 198 -8.97 28.52 17.97
C ILE A 198 -9.28 27.80 19.30
N PRO A 199 -9.62 26.49 19.29
CA PRO A 199 -9.98 25.78 20.51
C PRO A 199 -8.80 25.69 21.49
N THR A 200 -9.08 25.96 22.76
CA THR A 200 -8.09 25.96 23.85
C THR A 200 -7.45 24.58 24.03
N GLN A 201 -6.26 24.55 24.65
CA GLN A 201 -5.47 23.33 24.86
C GLN A 201 -6.25 22.21 25.57
N ASN A 202 -7.16 22.57 26.50
CA ASN A 202 -8.05 21.63 27.17
C ASN A 202 -9.14 21.03 26.25
N GLN A 203 -9.61 21.79 25.26
CA GLN A 203 -10.57 21.31 24.27
C GLN A 203 -9.90 20.36 23.26
N ARG A 204 -8.65 20.64 22.88
CA ARG A 204 -7.85 19.76 22.02
C ARG A 204 -7.49 18.43 22.70
N ALA A 205 -7.11 18.46 23.98
CA ALA A 205 -6.83 17.25 24.75
C ALA A 205 -8.07 16.34 24.90
N LYS A 206 -9.26 16.94 25.06
CA LYS A 206 -10.54 16.20 25.07
C LYS A 206 -10.88 15.61 23.71
N MET A 207 -10.64 16.32 22.60
CA MET A 207 -10.85 15.78 21.25
C MET A 207 -9.92 14.60 20.94
N ILE A 208 -8.65 14.67 21.33
CA ILE A 208 -7.70 13.56 21.12
C ILE A 208 -8.07 12.34 21.97
N THR A 209 -8.52 12.56 23.21
CA THR A 209 -8.98 11.47 24.08
C THR A 209 -10.24 10.80 23.51
N ASN A 210 -11.19 11.58 22.99
CA ASN A 210 -12.39 11.07 22.35
C ASN A 210 -12.07 10.30 21.06
N LEU A 211 -11.16 10.80 20.22
CA LEU A 211 -10.71 10.10 19.00
C LEU A 211 -10.01 8.78 19.34
N LYS A 212 -9.21 8.74 20.41
CA LYS A 212 -8.60 7.48 20.88
C LYS A 212 -9.65 6.49 21.38
N GLN A 213 -10.68 6.95 22.09
CA GLN A 213 -11.78 6.09 22.53
C GLN A 213 -12.66 5.59 21.38
N GLU A 214 -12.94 6.42 20.38
CA GLU A 214 -13.67 6.01 19.17
C GLU A 214 -12.90 4.97 18.36
N VAL A 215 -11.59 5.15 18.17
CA VAL A 215 -10.72 4.18 17.48
C VAL A 215 -10.65 2.84 18.23
N ILE A 216 -10.58 2.88 19.56
CA ILE A 216 -10.60 1.67 20.39
C ILE A 216 -11.97 0.97 20.31
N ALA A 217 -13.08 1.72 20.34
CA ALA A 217 -14.44 1.18 20.21
C ALA A 217 -14.69 0.54 18.83
N SER A 218 -14.17 1.14 17.75
CA SER A 218 -14.22 0.56 16.41
C SER A 218 -13.40 -0.73 16.29
N ASN A 219 -12.27 -0.84 17.00
CA ASN A 219 -11.44 -2.05 17.00
C ASN A 219 -12.00 -3.18 17.87
N SER A 220 -12.80 -2.87 18.89
CA SER A 220 -13.50 -3.89 19.69
C SER A 220 -14.71 -4.49 18.96
N ASN A 221 -15.42 -3.71 18.13
CA ASN A 221 -16.55 -4.23 17.35
C ASN A 221 -16.12 -5.17 16.20
N VAL A 222 -14.86 -5.08 15.74
CA VAL A 222 -14.32 -6.02 14.73
C VAL A 222 -13.98 -7.39 15.35
N LYS A 223 -13.68 -7.44 16.65
CA LYS A 223 -13.35 -8.71 17.35
C LYS A 223 -14.57 -9.53 17.77
N SER A 224 -15.76 -8.93 17.88
CA SER A 224 -16.99 -9.64 18.21
C SER A 224 -17.56 -10.44 17.03
N ASP A 225 -17.24 -10.06 15.79
CA ASP A 225 -17.71 -10.76 14.58
C ASP A 225 -16.79 -11.92 14.16
N GLU A 226 -15.60 -12.07 14.76
CA GLU A 226 -14.65 -13.17 14.50
C GLU A 226 -14.99 -14.49 15.22
N PHE A 227 -16.11 -14.58 15.96
CA PHE A 227 -16.56 -15.81 16.64
C PHE A 227 -17.91 -16.38 16.18
N MET A 228 -18.45 -15.92 15.06
CA MET A 228 -19.65 -16.50 14.45
C MET A 228 -19.45 -16.68 12.93
N HIS A 229 -18.74 -17.76 12.56
CA HIS A 229 -18.91 -18.62 11.36
C HIS A 229 -17.59 -19.25 10.90
#